data_AF-A0A183JG20-F1
#
_entry.id   AF-A0A183JG20-F1
#
_cell.length_a   1.000
_cell.length_b   1.000
_cell.length_c   1.000
_cell.angle_alpha   90.00
_cell.angle_beta   90.00
_cell.angle_gamma   90.00
#
_symmetry.space_group_name_H-M   'P 1'
#
loop_
_entity.id
_entity.type
_entity.pdbx_description
1 polymer ?
#
loop_
_entity_poly.entity_id
_entity_poly.type
_entity_poly.pdbx_seq_one_letter_code
_entity_poly.pdbx_strand_id
1 'polypeptide(L)'
;MAFFGTTIYIILCALVSKRYLGTHWCIWAFRLLLGIMAGITSSFFSICHTVSRINFNGTQEESLTYRHPGQGGFSFYLCSTSFEWAAGFIIIVFFITWAYEFRSYALQLPQIVRKHPSESDIYSLKS
;
A
#
# COMPACT_ATOMS: atom_id res chain seq x y z
N MET A 1 -4.50 -9.08 10.35
CA MET A 1 -3.02 -9.00 10.49
C MET A 1 -2.38 -8.29 9.30
N ALA A 2 -2.56 -8.77 8.05
CA ALA A 2 -1.93 -8.17 6.86
C ALA A 2 -2.29 -6.69 6.62
N PHE A 3 -3.57 -6.30 6.78
CA PHE A 3 -4.00 -4.91 6.54
C PHE A 3 -3.31 -3.87 7.42
N PHE A 4 -3.08 -4.16 8.70
CA PHE A 4 -2.36 -3.26 9.60
C PHE A 4 -0.91 -3.05 9.16
N GLY A 5 -0.22 -4.12 8.76
CA GLY A 5 1.14 -4.03 8.22
C GLY A 5 1.19 -3.15 6.98
N THR A 6 0.22 -3.31 6.07
CA THR A 6 0.14 -2.49 4.86
C THR A 6 -0.17 -1.03 5.16
N THR A 7 -1.03 -0.73 6.14
CA THR A 7 -1.29 0.66 6.57
C THR A 7 -0.01 1.32 7.10
N ILE A 8 0.74 0.63 7.98
CA ILE A 8 2.00 1.15 8.51
C ILE A 8 3.00 1.39 7.37
N TYR A 9 3.10 0.44 6.43
CA TYR A 9 3.94 0.57 5.25
C TYR A 9 3.58 1.81 4.43
N ILE A 10 2.29 2.02 4.13
CA ILE A 10 1.81 3.19 3.39
C ILE A 10 2.21 4.51 4.08
N ILE A 11 2.05 4.60 5.40
CA ILE A 11 2.40 5.79 6.18
C ILE A 11 3.91 6.02 6.15
N LEU A 12 4.72 4.99 6.38
CA LEU A 12 6.18 5.09 6.33
C LEU A 12 6.66 5.53 4.95
N CYS A 13 6.11 4.93 3.89
CA CYS A 13 6.38 5.33 2.52
C CYS A 13 6.03 6.80 2.30
N ALA A 14 4.84 7.26 2.69
CA ALA A 14 4.48 8.68 2.57
C ALA A 14 5.46 9.62 3.31
N LEU A 15 5.93 9.24 4.50
CA LEU A 15 6.91 10.04 5.25
C LEU A 15 8.28 10.08 4.55
N VAL A 16 8.76 8.95 4.04
CA VAL A 16 10.02 8.84 3.29
C VAL A 16 9.93 9.62 1.97
N SER A 17 8.79 9.58 1.27
CA SER A 17 8.56 10.32 0.01
C SER A 17 8.74 11.82 0.15
N LYS A 18 8.32 12.41 1.27
CA LYS A 18 8.51 13.83 1.54
C LYS A 18 9.97 14.18 1.83
N ARG A 19 10.67 13.32 2.57
CA ARG A 19 12.02 13.61 3.05
C ARG A 19 13.10 13.35 2.00
N TYR A 20 12.94 12.32 1.18
CA TYR A 20 14.02 11.82 0.31
C TYR A 20 13.72 11.91 -1.19
N LEU A 21 12.44 11.89 -1.60
CA LEU A 21 12.06 11.79 -3.02
C LEU A 21 11.68 13.14 -3.63
N GLY A 22 11.61 14.23 -2.84
CA GLY A 22 11.23 15.55 -3.34
C GLY A 22 9.82 15.59 -3.93
N THR A 23 8.94 14.70 -3.45
CA THR A 23 7.59 14.50 -3.98
C THR A 23 6.79 15.80 -3.93
N HIS A 24 6.06 16.11 -5.01
CA HIS A 24 5.18 17.29 -5.06
C HIS A 24 4.16 17.26 -3.92
N TRP A 25 3.93 18.41 -3.28
CA TRP A 25 3.18 18.48 -2.01
C TRP A 25 1.76 17.89 -2.12
N CYS A 26 1.07 18.08 -3.25
CA CYS A 26 -0.27 17.53 -3.50
C CYS A 26 -0.28 16.00 -3.48
N ILE A 27 0.70 15.37 -4.13
CA ILE A 27 0.79 13.91 -4.24
C ILE A 27 1.12 13.33 -2.86
N TRP A 28 2.02 13.99 -2.14
CA TRP A 28 2.35 13.61 -0.77
C TRP A 28 1.14 13.69 0.16
N ALA A 29 0.40 14.80 0.14
CA ALA A 29 -0.79 14.98 0.98
C ALA A 29 -1.87 13.94 0.64
N PHE A 30 -2.07 13.64 -0.64
CA PHE A 30 -2.98 12.59 -1.08
C PHE A 30 -2.56 11.20 -0.57
N ARG A 31 -1.27 10.85 -0.64
CA ARG A 31 -0.73 9.59 -0.10
C ARG A 31 -0.92 9.48 1.41
N LEU A 32 -0.71 10.58 2.14
CA LEU A 32 -0.95 10.63 3.59
C LEU A 32 -2.43 10.39 3.91
N LEU A 33 -3.33 11.03 3.16
CA LEU A 33 -4.77 10.84 3.30
C LEU A 33 -5.18 9.37 3.04
N LEU A 34 -4.63 8.74 1.99
CA LEU A 34 -4.85 7.32 1.72
C LEU A 34 -4.37 6.45 2.89
N GLY A 35 -3.21 6.75 3.48
CA GLY A 35 -2.71 6.05 4.67
C GLY A 35 -3.64 6.16 5.87
N ILE A 36 -4.18 7.36 6.14
CA ILE A 36 -5.14 7.59 7.22
C ILE A 36 -6.43 6.80 6.96
N MET A 37 -6.97 6.86 5.74
CA MET A 37 -8.17 6.13 5.33
C MET A 37 -7.97 4.61 5.41
N ALA A 38 -6.79 4.10 5.04
CA ALA A 38 -6.43 2.70 5.20
C ALA A 38 -6.39 2.28 6.68
N GLY A 39 -5.93 3.17 7.58
CA GLY A 39 -5.94 2.93 9.03
C GLY A 39 -7.35 2.87 9.61
N ILE A 40 -8.21 3.79 9.19
CA ILE A 40 -9.62 3.81 9.62
C ILE A 40 -10.34 2.55 9.13
N THR A 41 -10.25 2.25 7.84
CA THR A 41 -10.93 1.08 7.23
C THR A 41 -10.43 -0.25 7.80
N SER A 42 -9.11 -0.42 8.02
CA SER A 42 -8.56 -1.63 8.64
C SER A 42 -8.96 -1.80 10.12
N SER A 43 -9.12 -0.69 10.85
CA SER A 43 -9.62 -0.71 12.24
C SER A 43 -11.09 -1.15 12.27
N PHE A 44 -11.94 -0.56 11.42
CA PHE A 44 -13.34 -0.98 11.30
C PHE A 44 -13.49 -2.42 10.84
N PHE A 45 -12.70 -2.85 9.85
CA PHE A 45 -12.63 -4.26 9.44
C PHE A 45 -12.39 -5.17 10.64
N SER A 46 -11.38 -4.86 11.46
CA SER A 46 -10.97 -5.69 12.58
C SER A 46 -12.03 -5.77 13.68
N ILE A 47 -12.69 -4.64 13.98
CA ILE A 47 -13.79 -4.58 14.94
C ILE A 47 -14.97 -5.41 14.43
N CYS A 48 -15.44 -5.14 13.20
CA CYS A 48 -16.58 -5.85 12.61
C CYS A 48 -16.31 -7.34 12.46
N HIS A 49 -15.09 -7.72 12.07
CA HIS A 49 -14.68 -9.11 11.95
C HIS A 49 -14.70 -9.81 13.31
N THR A 50 -14.14 -9.18 14.35
CA THR A 50 -14.09 -9.75 15.70
C THR A 50 -15.48 -9.89 16.29
N VAL A 51 -16.32 -8.85 16.18
CA VAL A 51 -17.71 -8.87 16.63
C VAL A 51 -18.51 -9.94 15.88
N SER A 52 -18.33 -10.04 14.57
CA SER A 52 -18.95 -11.10 13.76
C SER A 52 -18.56 -12.49 14.26
N ARG A 53 -17.25 -12.73 14.48
CA ARG A 53 -16.75 -14.01 14.98
C ARG A 53 -17.30 -14.36 16.37
N ILE A 54 -17.39 -13.40 17.29
CA ILE A 54 -17.97 -13.62 18.62
C ILE A 54 -19.45 -14.01 18.50
N ASN A 55 -20.22 -13.28 17.68
CA ASN A 55 -21.64 -13.57 17.48
C ASN A 55 -21.89 -14.91 16.79
N PHE A 56 -20.97 -15.37 15.93
CA PHE A 56 -21.04 -16.69 15.30
C PHE A 56 -20.53 -17.83 16.19
N ASN A 57 -19.59 -17.59 17.11
CA ASN A 57 -19.08 -18.63 18.02
C ASN A 57 -20.13 -19.14 19.02
N GLY A 58 -21.18 -18.34 19.29
CA GLY A 58 -22.34 -18.76 20.09
C GLY A 58 -23.34 -19.65 19.32
N THR A 59 -23.20 -19.73 18.00
CA THR A 59 -24.01 -20.57 17.11
C THR A 59 -23.08 -21.60 16.48
N GLN A 60 -22.77 -22.66 17.23
CA GLN A 60 -21.96 -23.78 16.77
C GLN A 60 -22.65 -24.47 15.59
N GLU A 61 -22.26 -24.12 14.36
CA GLU A 61 -22.12 -25.03 13.21
C GLU A 61 -21.22 -24.37 12.15
N GLU A 62 -19.97 -24.84 12.08
CA GLU A 62 -18.95 -24.48 11.07
C GLU A 62 -19.23 -25.09 9.68
N SER A 63 -20.45 -24.95 9.15
CA SER A 63 -20.67 -25.28 7.74
C SER A 63 -20.56 -24.01 6.89
N LEU A 64 -19.67 -24.06 5.90
CA LEU A 64 -19.44 -23.07 4.83
C LEU A 64 -20.70 -22.68 4.03
N THR A 65 -21.88 -23.19 4.42
CA THR A 65 -23.11 -23.16 3.65
C THR A 65 -24.15 -22.20 4.21
N TYR A 66 -24.03 -21.68 5.44
CA TYR A 66 -25.15 -20.93 6.03
C TYR A 66 -24.73 -19.71 6.86
N ARG A 67 -24.12 -18.70 6.21
CA ARG A 67 -24.16 -17.31 6.71
C ARG A 67 -25.51 -16.71 6.28
N HIS A 68 -26.57 -16.97 7.05
CA HIS A 68 -27.91 -16.52 6.68
C HIS A 68 -28.20 -15.09 7.13
N PRO A 69 -28.97 -14.31 6.34
CA PRO A 69 -29.37 -12.95 6.70
C PRO A 69 -30.10 -12.84 8.06
N GLY A 70 -30.68 -13.94 8.55
CA GLY A 70 -31.37 -14.00 9.85
C GLY A 70 -30.46 -14.24 11.06
N GLN A 71 -29.15 -14.46 10.88
CA GLN A 71 -28.21 -14.67 11.99
C GLN A 71 -27.61 -13.33 12.46
N GLY A 72 -27.56 -13.10 13.78
CA GLY A 72 -27.11 -11.82 14.36
C GLY A 72 -25.69 -11.39 13.98
N GLY A 73 -24.81 -12.33 13.61
CA GLY A 73 -23.43 -12.05 13.16
C GLY A 73 -23.30 -11.64 11.69
N PHE A 74 -24.36 -11.77 10.87
CA PHE A 74 -24.32 -11.60 9.43
C PHE A 74 -24.07 -10.14 9.00
N SER A 75 -24.76 -9.18 9.62
CA SER A 75 -24.59 -7.75 9.30
C SER A 75 -23.15 -7.29 9.58
N PHE A 76 -22.55 -7.75 10.69
CA PHE A 76 -21.16 -7.45 11.02
C PHE A 76 -20.17 -8.15 10.08
N TYR A 77 -20.51 -9.34 9.58
CA TYR A 77 -19.72 -10.03 8.56
C TYR A 77 -19.72 -9.26 7.22
N LEU A 78 -20.89 -8.82 6.75
CA LEU A 78 -21.00 -7.99 5.54
C LEU A 78 -20.23 -6.69 5.72
N CYS A 79 -20.38 -6.04 6.87
CA CYS A 79 -19.66 -4.82 7.20
C CYS A 79 -18.14 -5.01 7.16
N SER A 80 -17.65 -6.09 7.78
CA SER A 80 -16.24 -6.49 7.72
C SER A 80 -15.79 -6.71 6.27
N THR A 81 -16.51 -7.51 5.50
CA THR A 81 -16.19 -7.79 4.09
C THR A 81 -16.11 -6.49 3.27
N SER A 82 -17.08 -5.59 3.42
CA SER A 82 -17.07 -4.29 2.73
C SER A 82 -15.84 -3.45 3.08
N PHE A 83 -15.44 -3.40 4.35
CA PHE A 83 -14.24 -2.69 4.78
C PHE A 83 -12.94 -3.35 4.30
N GLU A 84 -12.93 -4.67 4.13
CA GLU A 84 -11.81 -5.40 3.53
C GLU A 84 -11.57 -4.95 2.08
N TRP A 85 -12.65 -4.92 1.27
CA TRP A 85 -12.59 -4.45 -0.11
C TRP A 85 -12.24 -2.97 -0.21
N ALA A 86 -12.78 -2.13 0.68
CA ALA A 86 -12.44 -0.71 0.74
C ALA A 86 -10.94 -0.51 1.07
N ALA A 87 -10.42 -1.24 2.05
CA ALA A 87 -8.99 -1.20 2.39
C ALA A 87 -8.13 -1.68 1.20
N GLY A 88 -8.52 -2.77 0.54
CA GLY A 88 -7.85 -3.27 -0.67
C GLY A 88 -7.81 -2.23 -1.79
N PHE A 89 -8.92 -1.55 -2.06
CA PHE A 89 -9.00 -0.48 -3.06
C PHE A 89 -8.06 0.69 -2.72
N ILE A 90 -8.05 1.15 -1.46
CA ILE A 90 -7.16 2.22 -1.00
C ILE A 90 -5.69 1.85 -1.20
N ILE A 91 -5.31 0.60 -0.89
CA ILE A 91 -3.95 0.09 -1.09
C ILE A 91 -3.56 0.12 -2.57
N ILE A 92 -4.45 -0.34 -3.46
CA ILE A 92 -4.21 -0.32 -4.91
C ILE A 92 -4.02 1.11 -5.40
N VAL A 93 -4.91 2.03 -5.01
CA VAL A 93 -4.81 3.45 -5.37
C VAL A 93 -3.49 4.03 -4.89
N PHE A 94 -3.05 3.70 -3.67
CA PHE A 94 -1.75 4.11 -3.17
C PHE A 94 -0.62 3.65 -4.09
N PHE A 95 -0.57 2.37 -4.48
CA PHE A 95 0.47 1.87 -5.40
C PHE A 95 0.41 2.53 -6.79
N ILE A 96 -0.77 2.88 -7.30
CA ILE A 96 -0.90 3.62 -8.56
C ILE A 96 -0.23 4.99 -8.46
N THR A 97 -0.32 5.68 -7.31
CA THR A 97 0.37 6.97 -7.14
C THR A 97 1.90 6.85 -7.24
N TRP A 98 2.46 5.66 -7.01
CA TRP A 98 3.90 5.39 -7.17
C TRP A 98 4.31 5.13 -8.61
N ALA A 99 3.40 4.67 -9.48
CA ALA A 99 3.70 4.39 -10.88
C ALA A 99 4.26 5.62 -11.62
N TYR A 100 3.76 6.81 -11.30
CA TYR A 100 4.28 8.07 -11.86
C TYR A 100 5.74 8.33 -11.46
N GLU A 101 6.08 8.11 -10.19
CA GLU A 101 7.43 8.31 -9.67
C GLU A 101 8.41 7.30 -10.25
N PHE A 102 8.04 6.02 -10.36
CA PHE A 102 8.88 5.02 -11.00
C PHE A 102 9.20 5.36 -12.46
N ARG A 103 8.25 5.92 -13.20
CA ARG A 103 8.48 6.40 -14.57
C ARG A 103 9.47 7.57 -14.60
N SER A 104 9.37 8.49 -13.64
CA SER A 104 10.26 9.64 -13.53
C SER A 104 11.69 9.23 -13.15
N TYR A 105 11.85 8.26 -12.23
CA TYR A 105 13.15 7.75 -11.80
C TYR A 105 13.81 6.82 -12.83
N ALA A 106 13.03 6.03 -13.57
CA ALA A 106 13.57 5.19 -14.66
C ALA A 106 14.21 6.03 -15.78
N LEU A 107 13.73 7.27 -15.99
CA LEU A 107 14.32 8.22 -16.92
C LEU A 107 15.61 8.86 -16.41
N GLN A 108 15.89 8.78 -15.10
CA GLN A 108 17.12 9.27 -14.46
C GLN A 108 18.19 8.17 -14.31
N LEU A 109 18.13 7.11 -15.13
CA LEU A 109 19.23 6.14 -15.21
C LEU A 109 20.54 6.92 -15.42
N PRO A 110 21.60 6.68 -14.62
CA PRO A 110 22.87 7.36 -14.81
C PRO A 110 23.29 7.11 -16.26
N GLN A 111 23.37 8.18 -17.04
CA GLN A 111 24.07 8.17 -18.31
C GLN A 111 25.48 7.70 -17.93
N ILE A 112 25.79 6.43 -18.21
CA ILE A 112 27.15 5.94 -18.16
C ILE A 112 27.86 6.73 -19.23
N VAL A 113 28.39 7.90 -18.86
CA VAL A 113 29.33 8.65 -19.66
C VAL A 113 30.53 7.72 -19.74
N ARG A 114 30.53 6.84 -20.75
CA ARG A 114 31.76 6.21 -21.21
C ARG A 114 32.65 7.39 -21.56
N LYS A 115 33.56 7.75 -20.65
CA LYS A 115 34.75 8.51 -21.04
C LYS A 115 35.38 7.66 -22.12
N HIS A 116 35.19 8.06 -23.38
CA HIS A 116 36.11 7.62 -24.41
C HIS A 116 37.50 8.02 -23.91
N PRO A 117 38.48 7.10 -23.90
CA PRO A 117 39.85 7.50 -23.60
C PRO A 117 40.19 8.61 -24.58
N SER A 118 40.48 9.80 -24.05
CA SER A 118 40.97 10.89 -24.86
C SER A 118 42.28 10.41 -25.48
N GLU A 119 42.45 10.70 -26.77
CA GLU A 119 43.58 10.27 -27.60
C GLU A 119 44.95 10.56 -26.97
N SER A 120 45.02 11.48 -26.00
CA SER A 120 46.19 11.80 -25.19
C SER A 120 46.75 10.65 -24.33
N ASP A 121 45.92 9.68 -23.93
CA ASP A 121 46.37 8.56 -23.07
C ASP A 121 47.02 7.42 -23.87
N ILE A 122 46.86 7.41 -25.20
CA ILE A 122 47.46 6.38 -26.07
C ILE A 122 48.94 6.68 -26.33
N TYR A 123 49.35 7.95 -26.28
CA TYR A 123 50.73 8.36 -26.58
C TYR A 123 51.68 8.28 -25.37
N SER A 124 51.17 8.18 -24.14
CA SER A 124 52.01 8.03 -22.93
C SER A 124 52.41 6.57 -22.63
N LEU A 125 51.72 5.60 -23.22
CA LEU A 125 51.99 4.17 -23.06
C LEU A 125 52.99 3.62 -24.10
N LYS A 126 53.50 4.47 -24.98
CA LYS A 126 54.40 4.08 -26.08
C LYS A 126 55.82 4.64 -25.97
N SER A 127 56.17 5.29 -24.85
CA SER A 127 57.58 5.59 -24.48
C SER A 127 58.11 4.53 -23.54
#